data_AF-N6ZAV6-F1
#
_entry.id   AF-N6ZAV6-F1
#
_cell.length_a   1.000
_cell.length_b   1.000
_cell.length_c   1.000
_cell.angle_alpha   90.00
_cell.angle_beta   90.00
_cell.angle_gamma   90.00
#
_symmetry.space_group_name_H-M   'P 1'
#
loop_
_entity.id
_entity.type
_entity.pdbx_description
1 polymer ?
#
loop_
_entity_poly.entity_id
_entity_poly.type
_entity_poly.pdbx_seq_one_letter_code
_entity_poly.pdbx_strand_id
1 'polypeptide(L)'
;RKADRAQAAADRQARLAARRPLVKEIEQIDKRLAAWSKEKAEIDARLADPALYTGQQAGEVPAFNKRQAELAGRIEEAELRWLELHEALEAIPAD
;
A
#
# COMPACT_ATOMS: atom_id res chain seq x y z
N ARG A 1 40.39 18.85 1.21
CA ARG A 1 40.39 17.71 2.17
C ARG A 1 39.34 17.85 3.30
N LYS A 2 39.36 18.89 4.15
CA LYS A 2 38.32 19.07 5.21
C LYS A 2 36.96 19.52 4.63
N ALA A 3 36.99 20.47 3.68
CA ALA A 3 35.80 20.93 2.95
C ALA A 3 35.13 19.77 2.17
N ASP A 4 35.90 18.98 1.42
CA ASP A 4 35.37 17.84 0.64
C ASP A 4 34.69 16.79 1.54
N ARG A 5 35.24 16.53 2.73
CA ARG A 5 34.63 15.62 3.72
C ARG A 5 33.32 16.17 4.29
N ALA A 6 33.26 17.48 4.55
CA ALA A 6 32.05 18.13 5.04
C ALA A 6 30.95 18.12 3.97
N GLN A 7 31.30 18.41 2.71
CA GLN A 7 30.37 18.34 1.59
C GLN A 7 29.81 16.92 1.41
N ALA A 8 30.69 15.91 1.37
CA ALA A 8 30.24 14.53 1.25
C ALA A 8 29.33 14.08 2.40
N ALA A 9 29.53 14.59 3.62
CA ALA A 9 28.65 14.32 4.76
C ALA A 9 27.29 15.00 4.62
N ALA A 10 27.26 16.25 4.16
CA ALA A 10 26.02 16.99 3.89
C ALA A 10 25.19 16.31 2.78
N ASP A 11 25.84 15.87 1.70
CA ASP A 11 25.16 15.20 0.59
C ASP A 11 24.54 13.87 1.04
N ARG A 12 25.25 13.08 1.86
CA ARG A 12 24.70 11.87 2.47
C ARG A 12 23.50 12.17 3.37
N GLN A 13 23.58 13.21 4.20
CA GLN A 13 22.49 13.61 5.07
C GLN A 13 21.26 14.05 4.28
N ALA A 14 21.44 14.80 3.19
CA ALA A 14 20.38 15.21 2.29
C ALA A 14 19.69 14.01 1.63
N ARG A 15 20.46 13.02 1.14
CA ARG A 15 19.93 11.77 0.59
C ARG A 15 19.10 10.99 1.62
N LEU A 16 19.62 10.82 2.83
CA LEU A 16 18.89 10.15 3.91
C LEU A 16 17.59 10.89 4.27
N ALA A 17 17.62 12.23 4.31
CA ALA A 17 16.44 13.03 4.57
C ALA A 17 15.38 12.88 3.48
N ALA A 18 15.79 12.79 2.20
CA ALA A 18 14.90 12.57 1.07
C ALA A 18 14.30 11.16 1.04
N ARG A 19 15.07 10.12 1.40
CA ARG A 19 14.61 8.72 1.39
C ARG A 19 13.63 8.38 2.52
N ARG A 20 13.83 8.95 3.73
CA ARG A 20 13.02 8.66 4.92
C ARG A 20 11.49 8.76 4.73
N PRO A 21 10.93 9.83 4.15
CA PRO A 21 9.48 9.92 3.95
C PRO A 21 8.96 8.86 2.98
N LEU A 22 9.70 8.54 1.91
CA LEU A 22 9.31 7.53 0.92
C LEU A 22 9.21 6.13 1.56
N VAL A 23 10.24 5.73 2.31
CA VAL A 23 10.27 4.45 3.03
C VAL A 23 9.10 4.36 4.02
N LYS A 24 8.83 5.45 4.76
CA LYS A 24 7.72 5.49 5.71
C LYS A 24 6.35 5.37 5.01
N GLU A 25 6.21 5.94 3.82
CA GLU A 25 4.96 5.84 3.05
C GLU A 25 4.77 4.43 2.49
N ILE A 26 5.83 3.81 1.95
CA ILE A 26 5.85 2.40 1.52
C ILE A 26 5.39 1.48 2.67
N GLU A 27 5.99 1.59 3.86
CA GLU A 27 5.61 0.77 5.02
C GLU A 27 4.14 0.94 5.44
N GLN A 28 3.56 2.12 5.21
CA GLN A 28 2.13 2.37 5.49
C GLN A 28 1.25 1.73 4.41
N ILE A 29 1.66 1.81 3.15
CA ILE A 29 0.95 1.18 2.04
C ILE A 29 0.97 -0.34 2.21
N ASP A 30 2.11 -0.95 2.53
CA ASP A 30 2.21 -2.39 2.77
C ASP A 30 1.22 -2.87 3.84
N LYS A 31 1.12 -2.13 4.96
CA LYS A 31 0.16 -2.45 6.04
C LYS A 31 -1.28 -2.34 5.57
N ARG A 32 -1.60 -1.33 4.75
CA ARG A 32 -2.96 -1.13 4.20
C ARG A 32 -3.30 -2.22 3.19
N LEU A 33 -2.40 -2.53 2.27
CA LEU A 33 -2.56 -3.60 1.29
C LEU A 33 -2.79 -4.95 1.97
N ALA A 34 -2.01 -5.28 3.00
CA ALA A 34 -2.21 -6.51 3.77
C ALA A 34 -3.60 -6.56 4.44
N ALA A 35 -4.04 -5.47 5.06
CA ALA A 35 -5.34 -5.39 5.71
C ALA A 35 -6.51 -5.48 4.71
N TRP A 36 -6.45 -4.70 3.62
CA TRP A 36 -7.50 -4.68 2.59
C TRP A 36 -7.57 -5.98 1.80
N SER A 37 -6.43 -6.59 1.48
CA SER A 37 -6.39 -7.88 0.79
C SER A 37 -7.00 -8.99 1.65
N LYS A 38 -6.72 -8.98 2.95
CA LYS A 38 -7.35 -9.91 3.89
C LYS A 38 -8.86 -9.70 3.96
N GLU A 39 -9.31 -8.47 4.16
CA GLU A 39 -10.75 -8.15 4.22
C GLU A 39 -11.46 -8.54 2.91
N LYS A 40 -10.85 -8.24 1.77
CA LYS A 40 -11.39 -8.61 0.46
C LYS A 40 -11.49 -10.12 0.31
N ALA A 41 -10.47 -10.89 0.69
CA ALA A 41 -10.51 -12.35 0.65
C ALA A 41 -11.62 -12.94 1.54
N GLU A 42 -11.85 -12.37 2.72
CA GLU A 42 -12.95 -12.76 3.61
C GLU A 42 -14.32 -12.49 2.97
N ILE A 43 -14.49 -11.34 2.30
CA ILE A 43 -15.71 -10.99 1.57
C ILE A 43 -15.91 -11.90 0.37
N ASP A 44 -14.85 -12.16 -0.40
CA ASP A 44 -14.86 -13.07 -1.55
C ASP A 44 -15.31 -14.47 -1.12
N ALA A 45 -14.80 -14.98 0.01
CA ALA A 45 -15.19 -16.27 0.57
C ALA A 45 -16.66 -16.32 0.98
N ARG A 46 -17.19 -15.24 1.57
CA ARG A 46 -18.62 -15.15 1.91
C ARG A 46 -19.50 -15.11 0.67
N LEU A 47 -19.14 -14.30 -0.32
CA LEU A 47 -19.87 -14.19 -1.58
C LEU A 47 -19.84 -15.50 -2.38
N ALA A 48 -18.81 -16.34 -2.20
CA ALA A 48 -18.73 -17.65 -2.82
C ALA A 48 -19.63 -18.71 -2.15
N ASP A 49 -20.14 -18.47 -0.94
CA ASP A 49 -21.00 -19.42 -0.22
C ASP A 49 -22.44 -19.39 -0.74
N PRO A 50 -22.96 -20.48 -1.34
CA PRO A 50 -24.35 -20.55 -1.82
C PRO A 50 -25.40 -20.33 -0.70
N ALA A 51 -25.07 -20.66 0.55
CA ALA A 51 -25.97 -20.49 1.69
C ALA A 51 -26.26 -19.00 1.97
N LEU A 52 -25.34 -18.10 1.60
CA LEU A 52 -25.53 -16.65 1.75
C LEU A 52 -26.80 -16.16 1.03
N TYR A 53 -27.09 -16.72 -0.13
CA TYR A 53 -28.20 -16.27 -1.00
C TYR A 53 -29.57 -16.79 -0.60
N THR A 54 -29.62 -17.82 0.24
CA THR A 54 -30.88 -18.47 0.66
C THR A 54 -31.15 -18.31 2.17
N GLY A 55 -30.17 -17.81 2.93
CA GLY A 55 -30.29 -17.57 4.37
C GLY A 55 -30.80 -16.18 4.76
N GLN A 56 -30.87 -15.93 6.07
CA GLN A 56 -31.28 -14.64 6.66
C GLN A 56 -30.35 -13.48 6.28
N GLN A 57 -29.13 -13.79 5.82
CA GLN A 57 -28.12 -12.81 5.42
C GLN A 57 -28.17 -12.44 3.93
N ALA A 58 -29.12 -12.96 3.14
CA ALA A 58 -29.23 -12.67 1.72
C ALA A 58 -29.34 -11.15 1.41
N GLY A 59 -29.92 -10.38 2.33
CA GLY A 59 -30.00 -8.92 2.24
C GLY A 59 -28.65 -8.19 2.35
N GLU A 60 -27.58 -8.85 2.82
CA GLU A 60 -26.24 -8.28 2.97
C GLU A 60 -25.41 -8.37 1.67
N VAL A 61 -25.82 -9.20 0.71
CA VAL A 61 -25.10 -9.42 -0.56
C VAL A 61 -24.76 -8.11 -1.29
N PRO A 62 -25.68 -7.12 -1.45
CA PRO A 62 -25.34 -5.85 -2.09
C PRO A 62 -24.27 -5.06 -1.34
N ALA A 63 -24.26 -5.13 -0.01
CA ALA A 63 -23.26 -4.46 0.82
C ALA A 63 -21.88 -5.12 0.67
N PHE A 64 -21.82 -6.45 0.65
CA PHE A 64 -20.57 -7.19 0.39
C PHE A 64 -20.00 -6.88 -1.00
N ASN A 65 -20.83 -6.89 -2.05
CA ASN A 65 -20.38 -6.54 -3.40
C ASN A 65 -19.85 -5.10 -3.48
N LYS A 66 -20.55 -4.15 -2.85
CA LYS A 66 -20.10 -2.75 -2.80
C LYS A 66 -18.73 -2.65 -2.11
N ARG A 67 -18.58 -3.31 -0.95
CA ARG A 67 -17.33 -3.28 -0.19
C ARG A 67 -16.17 -3.96 -0.93
N GLN A 68 -16.43 -5.08 -1.60
CA GLN A 68 -15.46 -5.77 -2.45
C GLN A 68 -14.93 -4.85 -3.56
N ALA A 69 -15.81 -4.13 -4.26
CA ALA A 69 -15.44 -3.19 -5.32
C ALA A 69 -14.64 -2.00 -4.77
N GLU A 70 -15.05 -1.44 -3.63
CA GLU A 70 -14.29 -0.37 -2.95
C GLU A 70 -12.88 -0.82 -2.55
N LEU A 71 -12.75 -2.04 -2.00
CA LEU A 71 -11.45 -2.60 -1.63
C LEU A 71 -10.58 -2.85 -2.86
N ALA A 72 -11.15 -3.36 -3.95
CA ALA A 72 -10.41 -3.57 -5.20
C ALA A 72 -9.82 -2.26 -5.73
N GLY A 73 -10.61 -1.18 -5.79
CA GLY A 73 -10.11 0.12 -6.23
C GLY A 73 -9.04 0.71 -5.31
N ARG A 74 -9.19 0.56 -3.98
CA ARG A 74 -8.17 1.02 -3.01
C ARG A 74 -6.87 0.25 -3.10
N ILE A 75 -6.95 -1.05 -3.36
CA ILE A 75 -5.77 -1.92 -3.55
C ILE A 75 -5.04 -1.48 -4.81
N GLU A 76 -5.73 -1.32 -5.93
CA GLU A 76 -5.13 -0.88 -7.20
C GLU A 76 -4.45 0.49 -7.07
N GLU A 77 -5.13 1.49 -6.48
CA GLU A 77 -4.55 2.81 -6.24
C GLU A 77 -3.30 2.76 -5.35
N ALA A 78 -3.34 1.94 -4.30
CA ALA A 78 -2.21 1.78 -3.39
C ALA A 78 -1.05 1.01 -4.03
N GLU A 79 -1.29 0.03 -4.87
CA GLU A 79 -0.26 -0.69 -5.64
C GLU A 79 0.42 0.24 -6.64
N LEU A 80 -0.33 1.08 -7.36
CA LEU A 80 0.25 2.09 -8.24
C LEU A 80 1.12 3.06 -7.46
N ARG A 81 0.62 3.59 -6.34
CA ARG A 81 1.41 4.49 -5.48
C ARG A 81 2.65 3.80 -4.91
N TRP A 82 2.55 2.52 -4.57
CA TRP A 82 3.68 1.73 -4.09
C TRP A 82 4.79 1.66 -5.14
N LEU A 83 4.43 1.40 -6.41
CA LEU A 83 5.39 1.37 -7.52
C LEU A 83 6.07 2.74 -7.71
N GLU A 84 5.30 3.83 -7.76
CA GLU A 84 5.84 5.20 -7.87
C GLU A 84 6.85 5.53 -6.77
N LEU A 85 6.57 5.11 -5.53
CA LEU A 85 7.46 5.36 -4.40
C LEU A 85 8.75 4.55 -4.48
N HIS A 86 8.70 3.33 -4.99
CA HIS A 86 9.90 2.52 -5.23
C HIS A 86 10.74 3.12 -6.34
N GLU A 87 10.13 3.55 -7.45
CA GLU A 87 10.82 4.26 -8.53
C GLU A 87 11.48 5.55 -8.02
N ALA A 88 10.77 6.34 -7.21
CA ALA A 88 11.32 7.54 -6.59
C ALA A 88 12.47 7.23 -5.62
N LEU A 89 12.41 6.11 -4.90
CA LEU A 89 13.45 5.68 -3.99
C LEU A 89 14.70 5.21 -4.74
N GLU A 90 14.53 4.47 -5.84
CA GLU A 90 15.60 4.03 -6.74
C GLU A 90 16.30 5.20 -7.43
N ALA A 91 15.57 6.26 -7.76
CA ALA A 91 16.14 7.49 -8.32
C ALA A 91 17.05 8.26 -7.34
N ILE A 92 16.96 8.00 -6.03
CA ILE A 92 17.87 8.57 -5.03
C ILE A 92 19.08 7.64 -4.85
N PRO A 93 20.32 8.09 -5.14
CA PRO A 93 21.53 7.29 -4.96
C PRO A 93 21.59 6.64 -3.57
N ALA A 94 21.97 5.37 -3.52
CA ALA A 94 22.09 4.64 -2.27
C ALA A 94 23.29 5.10 -1.41
N ASP A 95 24.28 5.76 -2.03
CA ASP A 95 25.55 6.19 -1.42
C ASP A 95 25.86 7.67 -1.54
#